data_AF-A0A969M5U3-F1
#
_entry.id   AF-A0A969M5U3-F1
#
_cell.length_a   1.000
_cell.length_b   1.000
_cell.length_c   1.000
_cell.angle_alpha   90.00
_cell.angle_beta   90.00
_cell.angle_gamma   90.00
#
_symmetry.space_group_name_H-M   'P 1'
#
loop_
_entity.id
_entity.type
_entity.pdbx_description
1 polymer ?
#
loop_
_entity_poly.entity_id
_entity_poly.type
_entity_poly.pdbx_seq_one_letter_code
_entity_poly.pdbx_strand_id
1 'polypeptide(L)'
;MDRLRKRADFLAAQRGPRAHAGAFVLQSRNRGDDAGPRFGLTITKKVGTAVERNRIRRRLREILRQEGGAARPGFDYVVVARRDAINAPFAELAREFARTLSRVHAAGRHGRSGPAVAARTAAIESWMAWRSSPFPERRKLQQAALKLPAFPTTTIGSFPQTEQVRKVRAAFAKGELGAADYDAFLRSETEAAVKWQEEIGLDVLVHGEFERNDMVQYFGEQLAGYAFTKHGWVQSYGSRYVRPPVIFGDVSRPAPMTVEWSRFAQSLTSKPMKGMLTGPVTMLQWSFVRDDLPRAEVCRQIALALRDEVVDLEAAGLKVVQIDEPALREGLPLRRAEWQAYLDWAVECFRLAASGVRDETQIHTHMCYAEFNDIIDSIGALDADVISIETSRSKMELLEAFAVYRYPNEIGPGVYDIHSPRVPTTAEMLELLTKAARRLSPDQIWVNPDCGLKTRRWEEVRPALVNMVAAARQMRANLADAAE
;
A
#
# COMPACT_ATOMS: atom_id res chain seq x y z
N MET A 1 33.04 27.58 -18.54
CA MET A 1 31.97 26.68 -19.00
C MET A 1 32.36 26.10 -20.35
N ASP A 2 32.58 24.79 -20.40
CA ASP A 2 32.95 24.12 -21.64
C ASP A 2 31.72 23.83 -22.50
N ARG A 3 31.92 23.86 -23.82
CA ARG A 3 30.85 23.71 -24.82
C ARG A 3 30.98 22.41 -25.58
N LEU A 4 29.85 21.75 -25.79
CA LEU A 4 29.71 20.65 -26.73
C LEU A 4 29.84 21.17 -28.17
N ARG A 5 30.76 20.60 -28.94
CA ARG A 5 31.05 21.00 -30.32
C ARG A 5 30.86 19.88 -31.34
N LYS A 6 31.09 18.62 -30.96
CA LYS A 6 31.03 17.48 -31.89
C LYS A 6 29.62 16.92 -31.96
N ARG A 7 29.11 16.68 -33.18
CA ARG A 7 27.79 16.08 -33.42
C ARG A 7 27.60 14.74 -32.69
N ALA A 8 28.66 13.92 -32.62
CA ALA A 8 28.63 12.65 -31.90
C ALA A 8 28.26 12.81 -30.42
N ASP A 9 28.73 13.87 -29.75
CA ASP A 9 28.43 14.09 -28.33
C ASP A 9 26.97 14.55 -28.11
N PHE A 10 26.42 15.37 -29.02
CA PHE A 10 25.00 15.72 -28.99
C PHE A 10 24.10 14.49 -29.17
N LEU A 11 24.45 13.60 -30.11
CA LEU A 11 23.71 12.35 -30.33
C LEU A 11 23.85 11.39 -29.13
N ALA A 12 25.01 11.36 -28.50
CA ALA A 12 25.23 10.54 -27.31
C ALA A 12 24.43 11.07 -26.10
N ALA A 13 24.39 12.38 -25.89
CA ALA A 13 23.53 13.00 -24.87
C ALA A 13 22.04 12.76 -25.13
N GLN A 14 21.60 12.76 -26.39
CA GLN A 14 20.22 12.44 -26.76
C GLN A 14 19.78 11.04 -26.32
N ARG A 15 20.70 10.09 -26.22
CA ARG A 15 20.43 8.71 -25.76
C ARG A 15 20.44 8.57 -24.24
N GLY A 16 20.88 9.58 -23.50
CA GLY A 16 20.98 9.54 -22.05
C GLY A 16 19.71 10.01 -21.32
N PRO A 17 19.75 10.15 -19.98
CA PRO A 17 18.63 10.61 -19.17
C PRO A 17 18.10 11.97 -19.63
N ARG A 18 16.78 12.16 -19.52
CA ARG A 18 16.12 13.40 -19.91
C ARG A 18 15.20 13.90 -18.80
N ALA A 19 15.14 15.22 -18.63
CA ALA A 19 14.20 15.88 -17.75
C ALA A 19 13.45 16.96 -18.54
N HIS A 20 12.13 16.99 -18.35
CA HIS A 20 11.23 17.88 -19.07
C HIS A 20 10.91 19.12 -18.24
N ALA A 21 11.06 20.29 -18.86
CA ALA A 21 10.57 21.58 -18.42
C ALA A 21 9.51 22.11 -19.41
N GLY A 22 8.80 23.18 -19.05
CA GLY A 22 7.83 23.80 -19.96
C GLY A 22 8.52 24.28 -21.24
N ALA A 23 9.58 25.08 -21.06
CA ALA A 23 10.26 25.77 -22.15
C ALA A 23 11.38 24.98 -22.86
N PHE A 24 11.84 23.85 -22.30
CA PHE A 24 12.91 23.04 -22.88
C PHE A 24 12.91 21.61 -22.34
N VAL A 25 13.73 20.76 -22.96
CA VAL A 25 14.10 19.44 -22.43
C VAL A 25 15.59 19.44 -22.17
N LEU A 26 16.00 19.01 -20.98
CA LEU A 26 17.41 18.82 -20.63
C LEU A 26 17.76 17.35 -20.81
N GLN A 27 18.76 17.07 -21.64
CA GLN A 27 19.35 15.75 -21.81
C GLN A 27 20.70 15.72 -21.11
N SER A 28 21.06 14.60 -20.50
CA SER A 28 22.38 14.43 -19.86
C SER A 28 23.07 13.15 -20.31
N ARG A 29 24.39 13.14 -20.27
CA ARG A 29 25.23 11.95 -20.45
C ARG A 29 26.36 11.98 -19.43
N ASN A 30 26.55 10.87 -18.71
CA ASN A 30 27.76 10.63 -17.94
C ASN A 30 28.88 10.18 -18.88
N ARG A 31 30.03 10.85 -18.84
CA ARG A 31 31.22 10.49 -19.63
C ARG A 31 32.13 9.50 -18.91
N GLY A 32 31.97 9.35 -17.59
CA GLY A 32 32.86 8.53 -16.75
C GLY A 32 34.24 9.14 -16.55
N ASP A 33 34.37 10.46 -16.71
CA ASP A 33 35.58 11.24 -16.44
C ASP A 33 35.32 12.28 -15.34
N ASP A 34 36.38 12.87 -14.79
CA ASP A 34 36.30 13.93 -13.77
C ASP A 34 36.43 15.35 -14.37
N ALA A 35 36.40 15.47 -15.70
CA ALA A 35 36.50 16.77 -16.37
C ALA A 35 35.24 17.62 -16.13
N GLY A 36 35.37 18.94 -16.27
CA GLY A 36 34.25 19.87 -16.05
C GLY A 36 32.99 19.56 -16.88
N PRO A 37 31.81 20.06 -16.45
CA PRO A 37 30.58 19.89 -17.19
C PRO A 37 30.61 20.61 -18.54
N ARG A 38 30.06 19.97 -19.59
CA ARG A 38 29.98 20.55 -20.95
C ARG A 38 28.54 20.76 -21.36
N PHE A 39 28.25 21.88 -22.02
CA PHE A 39 26.88 22.25 -22.40
C PHE A 39 26.69 22.43 -23.91
N GLY A 40 25.52 22.00 -24.39
CA GLY A 40 25.07 22.11 -25.77
C GLY A 40 23.67 22.68 -25.84
N LEU A 41 23.38 23.44 -26.90
CA LEU A 41 22.04 24.01 -27.14
C LEU A 41 21.52 23.53 -28.50
N THR A 42 20.32 22.96 -28.51
CA THR A 42 19.63 22.54 -29.73
C THR A 42 18.36 23.37 -29.91
N ILE A 43 18.32 24.17 -30.97
CA ILE A 43 17.17 25.04 -31.31
C ILE A 43 16.82 24.81 -32.78
N THR A 44 15.82 23.96 -33.01
CA THR A 44 15.42 23.53 -34.36
C THR A 44 14.66 24.64 -35.09
N LYS A 45 14.58 24.56 -36.43
CA LYS A 45 13.78 25.50 -37.25
C LYS A 45 12.27 25.46 -36.89
N LYS A 46 11.78 24.38 -36.28
CA LYS A 46 10.37 24.24 -35.83
C LYS A 46 10.01 25.16 -34.66
N VAL A 47 11.00 25.69 -33.94
CA VAL A 47 10.80 26.54 -32.76
C VAL A 47 10.41 27.97 -33.13
N GLY A 48 10.81 28.46 -34.32
CA GLY A 48 10.52 29.82 -34.77
C GLY A 48 11.49 30.33 -35.84
N THR A 49 11.31 31.60 -36.23
CA THR A 49 12.15 32.35 -37.18
C THR A 49 13.60 32.46 -36.71
N ALA A 50 14.50 32.91 -37.59
CA ALA A 50 15.90 33.11 -37.25
C ALA A 50 16.09 34.09 -36.07
N VAL A 51 15.27 35.14 -36.01
CA VAL A 51 15.29 36.15 -34.94
C VAL A 51 14.89 35.53 -33.60
N GLU A 52 13.77 34.80 -33.58
CA GLU A 52 13.25 34.13 -32.38
C GLU A 52 14.22 33.09 -31.84
N ARG A 53 14.80 32.25 -32.72
CA ARG A 53 15.78 31.24 -32.31
C ARG A 53 17.07 31.86 -31.78
N ASN A 54 17.51 32.99 -32.34
CA ASN A 54 18.66 33.73 -31.82
C ASN A 54 18.37 34.35 -30.45
N ARG A 55 17.15 34.87 -30.24
CA ARG A 55 16.71 35.36 -28.93
C ARG A 55 16.73 34.23 -27.88
N ILE A 56 16.10 33.10 -28.16
CA ILE A 56 16.10 31.92 -27.27
C ILE A 56 17.54 31.48 -26.96
N ARG A 57 18.41 31.43 -27.98
CA ARG A 57 19.83 31.06 -27.79
C ARG A 57 20.55 31.98 -26.82
N ARG A 58 20.36 33.29 -26.91
CA ARG A 58 20.98 34.26 -26.00
C ARG A 58 20.49 34.06 -24.57
N ARG A 59 19.18 33.89 -24.39
CA ARG A 59 18.57 33.66 -23.07
C ARG A 59 19.07 32.37 -22.40
N LEU A 60 19.09 31.26 -23.13
CA LEU A 60 19.57 29.98 -22.60
C LEU A 60 21.07 30.02 -22.28
N ARG A 61 21.90 30.71 -23.08
CA ARG A 61 23.32 30.90 -22.75
C ARG A 61 23.51 31.65 -21.44
N GLU A 62 22.68 32.66 -21.20
CA GLU A 62 22.76 33.44 -19.97
C GLU A 62 22.31 32.62 -18.75
N ILE A 63 21.27 31.79 -18.89
CA ILE A 63 20.86 30.83 -17.84
C ILE A 63 21.99 29.84 -17.56
N LEU A 64 22.59 29.26 -18.59
CA LEU A 64 23.72 28.36 -18.41
C LEU A 64 24.86 29.06 -17.66
N ARG A 65 25.15 30.32 -17.97
CA ARG A 65 26.18 31.10 -17.27
C ARG A 65 25.87 31.29 -15.78
N GLN A 66 24.62 31.57 -15.42
CA GLN A 66 24.21 31.82 -14.03
C GLN A 66 24.05 30.53 -13.21
N GLU A 67 23.39 29.52 -13.78
CA GLU A 67 22.94 28.33 -13.06
C GLU A 67 23.81 27.09 -13.32
N GLY A 68 24.69 27.14 -14.34
CA GLY A 68 25.49 25.99 -14.76
C GLY A 68 26.55 25.55 -13.75
N GLY A 69 26.81 26.35 -12.70
CA GLY A 69 27.71 25.99 -11.60
C GLY A 69 27.21 24.79 -10.78
N ALA A 70 25.89 24.53 -10.77
CA ALA A 70 25.30 23.38 -10.09
C ALA A 70 25.41 22.06 -10.88
N ALA A 71 26.04 22.07 -12.06
CA ALA A 71 26.20 20.88 -12.89
C ALA A 71 27.34 20.00 -12.42
N ARG A 72 27.18 18.68 -12.57
CA ARG A 72 28.16 17.69 -12.10
C ARG A 72 29.37 17.61 -13.04
N PRO A 73 30.61 17.54 -12.52
CA PRO A 73 31.77 17.09 -13.29
C PRO A 73 31.50 15.72 -13.95
N GLY A 74 32.11 15.47 -15.09
CA GLY A 74 31.91 14.25 -15.86
C GLY A 74 30.69 14.22 -16.77
N PHE A 75 29.87 15.28 -16.79
CA PHE A 75 28.60 15.27 -17.52
C PHE A 75 28.56 16.19 -18.74
N ASP A 76 27.91 15.70 -19.78
CA ASP A 76 27.43 16.45 -20.94
C ASP A 76 25.96 16.79 -20.75
N TYR A 77 25.57 18.04 -20.99
CA TYR A 77 24.19 18.50 -20.91
C TYR A 77 23.76 19.16 -22.22
N VAL A 78 22.63 18.71 -22.79
CA VAL A 78 22.05 19.31 -24.00
C VAL A 78 20.68 19.87 -23.68
N VAL A 79 20.52 21.18 -23.85
CA VAL A 79 19.23 21.86 -23.72
C VAL A 79 18.55 21.92 -25.09
N VAL A 80 17.43 21.22 -25.23
CA VAL A 80 16.59 21.23 -26.43
C VAL A 80 15.46 22.23 -26.21
N ALA A 81 15.53 23.38 -26.85
CA ALA A 81 14.56 24.46 -26.64
C ALA A 81 13.21 24.16 -27.30
N ARG A 82 12.13 24.58 -26.63
CA ARG A 82 10.76 24.62 -27.16
C ARG A 82 10.34 26.06 -27.48
N ARG A 83 9.21 26.22 -28.17
CA ARG A 83 8.69 27.54 -28.56
C ARG A 83 8.44 28.44 -27.35
N ASP A 84 7.95 27.87 -26.25
CA ASP A 84 7.60 28.61 -25.03
C ASP A 84 8.80 29.33 -24.37
N ALA A 85 10.04 28.91 -24.68
CA ALA A 85 11.25 29.60 -24.24
C ALA A 85 11.35 31.06 -24.74
N ILE A 86 10.57 31.45 -25.75
CA ILE A 86 10.57 32.83 -26.23
C ILE A 86 9.83 33.78 -25.29
N ASN A 87 8.71 33.34 -24.70
CA ASN A 87 7.79 34.17 -23.94
C ASN A 87 7.88 33.95 -22.43
N ALA A 88 8.40 32.80 -21.99
CA ALA A 88 8.58 32.51 -20.57
C ALA A 88 9.39 33.61 -19.87
N PRO A 89 9.02 34.09 -18.68
CA PRO A 89 9.81 35.04 -17.88
C PRO A 89 11.24 34.53 -17.62
N PHE A 90 12.24 35.40 -17.66
CA PHE A 90 13.65 34.97 -17.53
C PHE A 90 13.94 34.31 -16.17
N ALA A 91 13.44 34.88 -15.09
CA ALA A 91 13.59 34.32 -13.74
C ALA A 91 12.92 32.95 -13.58
N GLU A 92 11.83 32.71 -14.31
CA GLU A 92 11.17 31.40 -14.32
C GLU A 92 11.99 30.38 -15.09
N LEU A 93 12.51 30.74 -16.26
CA LEU A 93 13.41 29.87 -17.04
C LEU A 93 14.68 29.48 -16.26
N ALA A 94 15.26 30.40 -15.48
CA ALA A 94 16.41 30.10 -14.63
C ALA A 94 16.05 29.10 -13.51
N ARG A 95 14.93 29.35 -12.78
CA ARG A 95 14.43 28.43 -11.75
C ARG A 95 14.02 27.07 -12.32
N GLU A 96 13.44 27.02 -13.51
CA GLU A 96 13.15 25.76 -14.20
C GLU A 96 14.43 25.02 -14.56
N PHE A 97 15.46 25.71 -15.03
CA PHE A 97 16.74 25.08 -15.38
C PHE A 97 17.42 24.46 -14.16
N ALA A 98 17.55 25.21 -13.05
CA ALA A 98 18.14 24.68 -11.82
C ALA A 98 17.39 23.42 -11.32
N ARG A 99 16.04 23.48 -11.29
CA ARG A 99 15.21 22.30 -10.92
C ARG A 99 15.38 21.14 -11.89
N THR A 100 15.46 21.42 -13.18
CA THR A 100 15.60 20.39 -14.22
C THR A 100 16.98 19.74 -14.17
N LEU A 101 18.01 20.49 -13.81
CA LEU A 101 19.37 19.99 -13.62
C LEU A 101 19.43 18.99 -12.46
N SER A 102 18.77 19.27 -11.33
CA SER A 102 18.64 18.29 -10.25
C SER A 102 17.84 17.05 -10.69
N ARG A 103 16.74 17.26 -11.41
CA ARG A 103 15.86 16.18 -11.90
C ARG A 103 16.49 15.29 -12.96
N VAL A 104 17.36 15.81 -13.84
CA VAL A 104 17.97 14.98 -14.91
C VAL A 104 18.91 13.91 -14.35
N HIS A 105 19.43 14.12 -13.15
CA HIS A 105 20.21 13.12 -12.41
C HIS A 105 19.34 12.15 -11.61
N ALA A 106 18.14 12.57 -11.20
CA ALA A 106 17.12 11.67 -10.66
C ALA A 106 16.50 10.80 -11.76
N ALA A 107 16.30 11.34 -12.96
CA ALA A 107 15.76 10.64 -14.12
C ALA A 107 16.67 9.49 -14.62
N GLY A 108 17.97 9.55 -14.34
CA GLY A 108 18.90 8.45 -14.58
C GLY A 108 18.74 7.26 -13.61
N ARG A 109 17.92 7.42 -12.56
CA ARG A 109 17.58 6.37 -11.57
C ARG A 109 16.17 5.78 -11.77
N HIS A 110 15.43 6.15 -12.81
CA HIS A 110 13.97 6.00 -12.84
C HIS A 110 13.42 5.25 -14.08
N GLY A 111 14.05 4.14 -14.49
CA GLY A 111 13.44 3.32 -15.55
C GLY A 111 14.22 2.12 -16.05
N ARG A 112 15.24 1.66 -15.34
CA ARG A 112 15.93 0.39 -15.62
C ARG A 112 16.33 -0.23 -14.30
N SER A 113 16.33 -1.56 -14.26
CA SER A 113 16.36 -2.32 -13.03
C SER A 113 17.40 -1.79 -12.06
N GLY A 114 17.02 -1.47 -10.84
CA GLY A 114 18.02 -1.21 -9.81
C GLY A 114 18.81 -2.51 -9.64
N PRO A 115 20.15 -2.54 -9.82
CA PRO A 115 20.91 -3.79 -9.70
C PRO A 115 20.63 -4.53 -8.39
N ALA A 116 20.33 -3.77 -7.32
CA ALA A 116 19.92 -4.29 -6.03
C ALA A 116 18.55 -5.00 -6.04
N VAL A 117 17.52 -4.46 -6.72
CA VAL A 117 16.20 -5.07 -6.80
C VAL A 117 16.23 -6.34 -7.64
N ALA A 118 16.92 -6.29 -8.79
CA ALA A 118 17.13 -7.47 -9.62
C ALA A 118 17.89 -8.58 -8.86
N ALA A 119 19.00 -8.23 -8.20
CA ALA A 119 19.77 -9.19 -7.40
C ALA A 119 18.95 -9.79 -6.26
N ARG A 120 18.17 -8.97 -5.55
CA ARG A 120 17.30 -9.43 -4.45
C ARG A 120 16.17 -10.33 -4.94
N THR A 121 15.57 -10.01 -6.09
CA THR A 121 14.51 -10.84 -6.70
C THR A 121 15.07 -12.16 -7.20
N ALA A 122 16.28 -12.17 -7.77
CA ALA A 122 16.97 -13.39 -8.18
C ALA A 122 17.41 -14.28 -7.01
N ALA A 123 17.53 -13.71 -5.81
CA ALA A 123 17.86 -14.42 -4.57
C ALA A 123 16.62 -14.94 -3.81
N ILE A 124 15.42 -14.88 -4.41
CA ILE A 124 14.23 -15.50 -3.80
C ILE A 124 14.42 -17.01 -3.84
N GLU A 125 14.45 -17.62 -2.66
CA GLU A 125 14.45 -19.07 -2.48
C GLU A 125 13.05 -19.54 -2.08
N SER A 126 12.68 -20.77 -2.47
CA SER A 126 11.33 -21.28 -2.27
C SER A 126 10.88 -21.27 -0.81
N TRP A 127 11.79 -21.51 0.14
CA TRP A 127 11.49 -21.52 1.57
C TRP A 127 11.07 -20.15 2.10
N MET A 128 11.42 -19.04 1.44
CA MET A 128 11.06 -17.69 1.89
C MET A 128 9.55 -17.45 1.86
N ALA A 129 8.80 -18.23 1.06
CA ALA A 129 7.35 -18.21 0.98
C ALA A 129 6.67 -19.19 1.96
N TRP A 130 7.40 -19.76 2.93
CA TRP A 130 6.84 -20.66 3.93
C TRP A 130 7.16 -20.18 5.34
N ARG A 131 6.18 -20.28 6.23
CA ARG A 131 6.40 -20.14 7.67
C ARG A 131 7.28 -21.28 8.16
N SER A 132 8.00 -21.06 9.26
CA SER A 132 8.90 -22.05 9.86
C SER A 132 8.19 -23.34 10.25
N SER A 133 6.97 -23.22 10.80
CA SER A 133 6.18 -24.34 11.28
C SER A 133 4.76 -24.32 10.69
N PRO A 134 4.07 -25.47 10.58
CA PRO A 134 2.67 -25.53 10.14
C PRO A 134 1.73 -24.91 11.19
N PHE A 135 0.55 -24.45 10.74
CA PHE A 135 -0.41 -23.72 11.59
C PHE A 135 -0.72 -24.39 12.94
N PRO A 136 -0.96 -25.72 13.05
CA PRO A 136 -1.26 -26.34 14.35
C PRO A 136 -0.18 -26.17 15.42
N GLU A 137 1.08 -26.00 15.01
CA GLU A 137 2.20 -25.72 15.92
C GLU A 137 2.27 -24.24 16.26
N ARG A 138 2.17 -23.37 15.24
CA ARG A 138 2.15 -21.91 15.42
C ARG A 138 1.02 -21.47 16.33
N ARG A 139 -0.17 -22.03 16.15
CA ARG A 139 -1.37 -21.72 16.94
C ARG A 139 -1.16 -21.88 18.43
N LYS A 140 -0.41 -22.90 18.87
CA LYS A 140 -0.09 -23.11 20.29
C LYS A 140 0.78 -21.97 20.84
N LEU A 141 1.78 -21.56 20.07
CA LEU A 141 2.70 -20.47 20.42
C LEU A 141 1.98 -19.12 20.42
N GLN A 142 1.14 -18.87 19.41
CA GLN A 142 0.29 -17.68 19.30
C GLN A 142 -0.67 -17.59 20.48
N GLN A 143 -1.35 -18.68 20.83
CA GLN A 143 -2.28 -18.71 21.97
C GLN A 143 -1.55 -18.44 23.29
N ALA A 144 -0.34 -18.97 23.48
CA ALA A 144 0.48 -18.67 24.66
C ALA A 144 0.94 -17.19 24.70
N ALA A 145 1.25 -16.61 23.54
CA ALA A 145 1.76 -15.25 23.41
C ALA A 145 0.66 -14.16 23.51
N LEU A 146 -0.54 -14.45 23.02
CA LEU A 146 -1.67 -13.51 22.94
C LEU A 146 -2.71 -13.71 24.04
N LYS A 147 -2.86 -14.95 24.56
CA LYS A 147 -3.80 -15.32 25.62
C LYS A 147 -5.24 -14.89 25.32
N LEU A 148 -5.67 -15.11 24.08
CA LEU A 148 -7.00 -14.70 23.63
C LEU A 148 -8.09 -15.61 24.22
N PRO A 149 -9.27 -15.07 24.57
CA PRO A 149 -10.41 -15.90 24.94
C PRO A 149 -10.97 -16.62 23.71
N ALA A 150 -11.82 -17.62 23.93
CA ALA A 150 -12.68 -18.16 22.86
C ALA A 150 -13.54 -17.04 22.24
N PHE A 151 -13.89 -17.14 20.95
CA PHE A 151 -14.58 -16.08 20.21
C PHE A 151 -13.92 -14.70 20.35
N PRO A 152 -12.60 -14.54 20.10
CA PRO A 152 -11.93 -13.26 20.25
C PRO A 152 -12.55 -12.21 19.31
N THR A 153 -12.70 -11.00 19.83
CA THR A 153 -13.33 -9.88 19.13
C THR A 153 -12.28 -8.93 18.59
N THR A 154 -12.48 -8.48 17.35
CA THR A 154 -11.62 -7.49 16.69
C THR A 154 -12.40 -6.69 15.65
N THR A 155 -11.75 -5.70 15.06
CA THR A 155 -12.24 -5.03 13.86
C THR A 155 -11.24 -5.23 12.72
N ILE A 156 -11.64 -4.83 11.51
CA ILE A 156 -10.86 -5.12 10.30
C ILE A 156 -9.70 -4.13 10.10
N GLY A 157 -9.83 -2.87 10.54
CA GLY A 157 -8.79 -1.85 10.34
C GLY A 157 -9.35 -0.44 10.51
N SER A 158 -9.73 0.20 9.40
CA SER A 158 -10.17 1.59 9.40
C SER A 158 -11.37 1.89 10.32
N PHE A 159 -11.31 3.05 11.00
CA PHE A 159 -12.43 3.66 11.72
C PHE A 159 -13.03 4.85 10.94
N PRO A 160 -14.22 5.37 11.33
CA PRO A 160 -14.89 6.48 10.66
C PRO A 160 -13.96 7.65 10.29
N GLN A 161 -13.87 7.95 9.00
CA GLN A 161 -13.13 9.10 8.49
C GLN A 161 -14.01 10.35 8.56
N THR A 162 -14.02 10.97 9.74
CA THR A 162 -14.89 12.12 10.06
C THR A 162 -14.66 13.29 9.11
N GLU A 163 -15.60 14.25 9.07
CA GLU A 163 -15.39 15.50 8.33
C GLU A 163 -14.14 16.24 8.83
N GLN A 164 -13.89 16.23 10.14
CA GLN A 164 -12.72 16.86 10.73
C GLN A 164 -11.42 16.20 10.26
N VAL A 165 -11.32 14.87 10.28
CA VAL A 165 -10.13 14.15 9.76
C VAL A 165 -9.86 14.50 8.31
N ARG A 166 -10.92 14.52 7.47
CA ARG A 166 -10.80 14.88 6.05
C ARG A 166 -10.38 16.34 5.85
N LYS A 167 -10.92 17.28 6.64
CA LYS A 167 -10.56 18.70 6.60
C LYS A 167 -9.11 18.93 6.99
N VAL A 168 -8.64 18.30 8.07
CA VAL A 168 -7.26 18.40 8.56
C VAL A 168 -6.27 17.83 7.54
N ARG A 169 -6.57 16.66 6.95
CA ARG A 169 -5.77 16.09 5.85
C ARG A 169 -5.72 17.02 4.64
N ALA A 170 -6.83 17.63 4.27
CA ALA A 170 -6.89 18.56 3.13
C ALA A 170 -6.06 19.85 3.40
N ALA A 171 -6.10 20.39 4.62
CA ALA A 171 -5.29 21.54 5.03
C ALA A 171 -3.79 21.22 4.97
N PHE A 172 -3.38 20.06 5.50
CA PHE A 172 -2.00 19.59 5.39
C PHE A 172 -1.55 19.41 3.94
N ALA A 173 -2.36 18.79 3.08
CA ALA A 173 -2.06 18.61 1.67
C ALA A 173 -1.90 19.93 0.88
N LYS A 174 -2.52 21.02 1.35
CA LYS A 174 -2.38 22.37 0.80
C LYS A 174 -1.22 23.17 1.40
N GLY A 175 -0.56 22.65 2.45
CA GLY A 175 0.46 23.37 3.21
C GLY A 175 -0.09 24.44 4.16
N GLU A 176 -1.39 24.39 4.46
CA GLU A 176 -2.06 25.30 5.40
C GLU A 176 -1.88 24.88 6.86
N LEU A 177 -1.45 23.64 7.10
CA LEU A 177 -1.16 23.06 8.42
C LEU A 177 0.26 22.48 8.43
N GLY A 178 1.02 22.71 9.50
CA GLY A 178 2.36 22.14 9.67
C GLY A 178 2.32 20.62 9.93
N ALA A 179 3.42 19.92 9.65
CA ALA A 179 3.52 18.47 9.87
C ALA A 179 3.33 18.09 11.35
N ALA A 180 3.92 18.85 12.28
CA ALA A 180 3.79 18.58 13.70
C ALA A 180 2.34 18.66 14.20
N ASP A 181 1.58 19.66 13.74
CA ASP A 181 0.17 19.82 14.11
C ASP A 181 -0.70 18.73 13.46
N TYR A 182 -0.37 18.34 12.22
CA TYR A 182 -1.03 17.24 11.53
C TYR A 182 -0.84 15.91 12.28
N ASP A 183 0.40 15.60 12.64
CA ASP A 183 0.75 14.38 13.37
C ASP A 183 0.12 14.38 14.77
N ALA A 184 0.15 15.50 15.48
CA ALA A 184 -0.48 15.64 16.80
C ALA A 184 -2.00 15.38 16.73
N PHE A 185 -2.67 15.92 15.72
CA PHE A 185 -4.09 15.65 15.49
C PHE A 185 -4.37 14.16 15.25
N LEU A 186 -3.62 13.52 14.34
CA LEU A 186 -3.80 12.09 14.02
C LEU A 186 -3.51 11.18 15.22
N ARG A 187 -2.50 11.54 16.04
CA ARG A 187 -2.22 10.85 17.30
C ARG A 187 -3.39 10.93 18.27
N SER A 188 -4.03 12.11 18.39
CA SER A 188 -5.22 12.27 19.25
C SER A 188 -6.42 11.44 18.79
N GLU A 189 -6.64 11.32 17.48
CA GLU A 189 -7.70 10.45 16.93
C GLU A 189 -7.40 8.96 17.21
N THR A 190 -6.13 8.57 17.08
CA THR A 190 -5.65 7.22 17.41
C THR A 190 -5.83 6.91 18.89
N GLU A 191 -5.44 7.83 19.79
CA GLU A 191 -5.64 7.70 21.23
C GLU A 191 -7.11 7.53 21.60
N ALA A 192 -7.99 8.36 21.03
CA ALA A 192 -9.42 8.26 21.27
C ALA A 192 -9.99 6.92 20.80
N ALA A 193 -9.55 6.42 19.64
CA ALA A 193 -9.98 5.12 19.12
C ALA A 193 -9.47 3.95 19.97
N VAL A 194 -8.19 3.95 20.39
CA VAL A 194 -7.63 2.90 21.25
C VAL A 194 -8.36 2.85 22.59
N LYS A 195 -8.49 4.00 23.26
CA LYS A 195 -9.19 4.10 24.54
C LYS A 195 -10.61 3.56 24.45
N TRP A 196 -11.35 3.97 23.42
CA TRP A 196 -12.73 3.53 23.25
C TRP A 196 -12.84 2.01 22.99
N GLN A 197 -11.92 1.45 22.20
CA GLN A 197 -11.89 0.00 21.97
C GLN A 197 -11.63 -0.80 23.26
N GLU A 198 -10.77 -0.29 24.14
CA GLU A 198 -10.55 -0.88 25.47
C GLU A 198 -11.80 -0.79 26.34
N GLU A 199 -12.48 0.38 26.37
CA GLU A 199 -13.70 0.60 27.14
C GLU A 199 -14.82 -0.39 26.77
N ILE A 200 -15.01 -0.68 25.49
CA ILE A 200 -16.01 -1.66 25.05
C ILE A 200 -15.55 -3.11 25.23
N GLY A 201 -14.24 -3.32 25.42
CA GLY A 201 -13.64 -4.62 25.71
C GLY A 201 -13.37 -5.48 24.48
N LEU A 202 -12.94 -4.88 23.35
CA LEU A 202 -12.38 -5.63 22.22
C LEU A 202 -11.11 -6.39 22.64
N ASP A 203 -10.81 -7.51 22.01
CA ASP A 203 -9.66 -8.36 22.39
C ASP A 203 -8.38 -8.02 21.62
N VAL A 204 -8.51 -7.78 20.31
CA VAL A 204 -7.41 -7.34 19.43
C VAL A 204 -7.79 -6.03 18.75
N LEU A 205 -6.93 -5.02 18.89
CA LEU A 205 -7.25 -3.63 18.54
C LEU A 205 -6.64 -3.21 17.20
N VAL A 206 -7.17 -2.13 16.64
CA VAL A 206 -6.65 -1.45 15.45
C VAL A 206 -6.44 0.04 15.75
N HIS A 207 -5.54 0.71 15.02
CA HIS A 207 -5.27 2.14 15.23
C HIS A 207 -6.24 3.06 14.48
N GLY A 208 -7.06 2.52 13.57
CA GLY A 208 -8.13 3.25 12.87
C GLY A 208 -7.74 3.87 11.53
N GLU A 209 -6.46 3.83 11.14
CA GLU A 209 -5.97 4.26 9.82
C GLU A 209 -6.32 5.72 9.48
N PHE A 210 -6.31 6.63 10.47
CA PHE A 210 -6.64 8.04 10.28
C PHE A 210 -5.64 8.78 9.39
N GLU A 211 -4.40 8.33 9.35
CA GLU A 211 -3.33 8.82 8.46
C GLU A 211 -3.56 8.42 7.00
N ARG A 212 -4.36 7.38 6.74
CA ARG A 212 -4.50 6.78 5.41
C ARG A 212 -5.72 7.30 4.68
N ASN A 213 -5.50 7.83 3.49
CA ASN A 213 -6.62 8.21 2.62
C ASN A 213 -7.12 7.04 1.78
N ASP A 214 -6.25 6.14 1.35
CA ASP A 214 -6.56 5.00 0.50
C ASP A 214 -5.49 3.93 0.73
N MET A 215 -5.91 2.67 0.73
CA MET A 215 -5.06 1.55 1.15
C MET A 215 -4.00 1.17 0.12
N VAL A 216 -4.05 1.68 -1.12
CA VAL A 216 -2.98 1.47 -2.10
C VAL A 216 -2.17 2.74 -2.29
N GLN A 217 -2.84 3.91 -2.34
CA GLN A 217 -2.15 5.20 -2.47
C GLN A 217 -1.16 5.42 -1.32
N TYR A 218 -1.56 5.16 -0.08
CA TYR A 218 -0.72 5.43 1.10
C TYR A 218 0.63 4.69 1.05
N PHE A 219 0.63 3.41 0.64
CA PHE A 219 1.88 2.65 0.50
C PHE A 219 2.63 3.05 -0.77
N GLY A 220 1.94 3.21 -1.90
CA GLY A 220 2.59 3.58 -3.15
C GLY A 220 3.33 4.92 -3.06
N GLU A 221 2.84 5.89 -2.28
CA GLU A 221 3.51 7.18 -2.05
C GLU A 221 4.86 7.03 -1.32
N GLN A 222 5.07 5.90 -0.65
CA GLN A 222 6.24 5.60 0.17
C GLN A 222 7.17 4.55 -0.48
N LEU A 223 6.74 3.93 -1.58
CA LEU A 223 7.52 2.96 -2.35
C LEU A 223 8.22 3.62 -3.54
N ALA A 224 9.48 3.23 -3.78
CA ALA A 224 10.11 3.52 -5.06
C ALA A 224 9.42 2.74 -6.19
N GLY A 225 9.49 3.25 -7.41
CA GLY A 225 8.86 2.61 -8.59
C GLY A 225 7.39 2.98 -8.80
N TYR A 226 6.77 3.70 -7.86
CA TYR A 226 5.41 4.21 -7.96
C TYR A 226 5.36 5.70 -8.30
N ALA A 227 4.40 6.10 -9.13
CA ALA A 227 4.11 7.48 -9.48
C ALA A 227 2.61 7.77 -9.34
N PHE A 228 2.28 9.04 -9.09
CA PHE A 228 0.91 9.49 -8.86
C PHE A 228 0.53 10.61 -9.83
N THR A 229 -0.67 10.50 -10.38
CA THR A 229 -1.24 11.54 -11.22
C THR A 229 -1.95 12.59 -10.36
N LYS A 230 -2.09 13.82 -10.88
CA LYS A 230 -2.95 14.83 -10.24
C LYS A 230 -4.42 14.65 -10.61
N HIS A 231 -4.70 14.33 -11.88
CA HIS A 231 -6.04 14.28 -12.48
C HIS A 231 -6.36 12.95 -13.18
N GLY A 232 -5.59 11.87 -12.97
CA GLY A 232 -5.82 10.56 -13.59
C GLY A 232 -6.93 9.79 -12.88
N TRP A 233 -8.12 10.36 -12.84
CA TRP A 233 -9.31 9.75 -12.25
C TRP A 233 -9.88 8.69 -13.19
N VAL A 234 -10.23 7.54 -12.62
CA VAL A 234 -10.89 6.43 -13.30
C VAL A 234 -12.20 6.16 -12.56
N GLN A 235 -13.29 6.02 -13.29
CA GLN A 235 -14.57 5.65 -12.70
C GLN A 235 -14.44 4.23 -12.12
N SER A 236 -14.81 4.06 -10.85
CA SER A 236 -14.85 2.75 -10.19
C SER A 236 -16.28 2.21 -10.20
N TYR A 237 -17.23 2.95 -9.60
CA TYR A 237 -18.64 2.61 -9.68
C TYR A 237 -19.53 3.83 -9.43
N GLY A 238 -20.66 3.92 -10.15
CA GLY A 238 -21.58 5.07 -10.03
C GLY A 238 -20.85 6.39 -10.24
N SER A 239 -20.91 7.28 -9.23
CA SER A 239 -20.18 8.57 -9.21
C SER A 239 -18.87 8.53 -8.41
N ARG A 240 -18.42 7.34 -7.95
CA ARG A 240 -17.14 7.17 -7.26
C ARG A 240 -16.01 6.97 -8.25
N TYR A 241 -14.96 7.76 -8.08
CA TYR A 241 -13.72 7.69 -8.84
C TYR A 241 -12.57 7.28 -7.94
N VAL A 242 -11.63 6.56 -8.52
CA VAL A 242 -10.34 6.23 -7.92
C VAL A 242 -9.24 6.90 -8.73
N ARG A 243 -8.06 7.06 -8.13
CA ARG A 243 -6.88 7.59 -8.80
C ARG A 243 -5.74 6.58 -8.65
N PRO A 244 -5.75 5.50 -9.46
CA PRO A 244 -4.77 4.44 -9.33
C PRO A 244 -3.34 4.97 -9.47
N PRO A 245 -2.39 4.49 -8.66
CA PRO A 245 -0.98 4.76 -8.89
C PRO A 245 -0.51 4.17 -10.23
N VAL A 246 0.67 4.58 -10.68
CA VAL A 246 1.36 4.01 -11.84
C VAL A 246 2.68 3.41 -11.38
N ILE A 247 2.84 2.10 -11.54
CA ILE A 247 4.11 1.40 -11.35
C ILE A 247 4.93 1.59 -12.62
N PHE A 248 5.95 2.44 -12.58
CA PHE A 248 6.75 2.82 -13.74
C PHE A 248 8.18 2.23 -13.71
N GLY A 249 8.58 1.64 -12.60
CA GLY A 249 9.93 1.12 -12.39
C GLY A 249 9.97 0.00 -11.37
N ASP A 250 11.19 -0.42 -11.00
CA ASP A 250 11.39 -1.45 -9.99
C ASP A 250 10.91 -0.98 -8.62
N VAL A 251 10.21 -1.87 -7.91
CA VAL A 251 9.63 -1.56 -6.60
C VAL A 251 10.61 -1.90 -5.49
N SER A 252 10.81 -0.95 -4.57
CA SER A 252 11.58 -1.17 -3.34
C SER A 252 11.09 -0.25 -2.23
N ARG A 253 11.24 -0.69 -0.98
CA ARG A 253 10.92 0.12 0.20
C ARG A 253 12.16 0.89 0.69
N PRO A 254 12.22 2.24 0.55
CA PRO A 254 13.37 3.03 0.99
C PRO A 254 13.41 3.27 2.51
N ALA A 255 12.26 3.25 3.19
CA ALA A 255 12.13 3.50 4.62
C ALA A 255 10.86 2.79 5.16
N PRO A 256 10.76 2.54 6.48
CA PRO A 256 9.54 2.06 7.11
C PRO A 256 8.34 2.95 6.82
N MET A 257 7.19 2.31 6.57
CA MET A 257 5.99 3.00 6.08
C MET A 257 4.95 3.24 7.17
N THR A 258 4.71 2.24 8.03
CA THR A 258 3.62 2.22 9.01
C THR A 258 4.10 1.95 10.44
N VAL A 259 5.36 1.53 10.59
CA VAL A 259 5.95 1.14 11.89
C VAL A 259 5.76 2.21 12.96
N GLU A 260 5.92 3.49 12.64
CA GLU A 260 5.79 4.57 13.63
C GLU A 260 4.37 4.64 14.22
N TRP A 261 3.35 4.63 13.35
CA TRP A 261 1.95 4.66 13.75
C TRP A 261 1.57 3.41 14.54
N SER A 262 1.96 2.23 14.06
CA SER A 262 1.66 0.96 14.74
C SER A 262 2.36 0.86 16.10
N ARG A 263 3.63 1.28 16.21
CA ARG A 263 4.36 1.33 17.48
C ARG A 263 3.70 2.29 18.46
N PHE A 264 3.34 3.49 18.00
CA PHE A 264 2.63 4.46 18.83
C PHE A 264 1.31 3.88 19.34
N ALA A 265 0.48 3.33 18.45
CA ALA A 265 -0.80 2.74 18.83
C ALA A 265 -0.64 1.58 19.83
N GLN A 266 0.34 0.69 19.61
CA GLN A 266 0.64 -0.38 20.57
C GLN A 266 1.12 0.15 21.92
N SER A 267 1.83 1.30 21.97
CA SER A 267 2.29 1.89 23.24
C SER A 267 1.16 2.43 24.13
N LEU A 268 -0.03 2.62 23.58
CA LEU A 268 -1.21 3.13 24.29
C LEU A 268 -2.02 2.05 25.01
N THR A 269 -1.73 0.77 24.77
CA THR A 269 -2.54 -0.36 25.27
C THR A 269 -1.67 -1.57 25.61
N SER A 270 -2.16 -2.41 26.53
CA SER A 270 -1.57 -3.73 26.79
C SER A 270 -2.16 -4.84 25.89
N LYS A 271 -3.27 -4.57 25.20
CA LYS A 271 -3.89 -5.50 24.26
C LYS A 271 -3.06 -5.59 22.97
N PRO A 272 -3.13 -6.73 22.23
CA PRO A 272 -2.49 -6.83 20.93
C PRO A 272 -3.06 -5.80 19.95
N MET A 273 -2.18 -5.03 19.30
CA MET A 273 -2.49 -4.11 18.22
C MET A 273 -2.18 -4.76 16.87
N LYS A 274 -3.04 -4.59 15.87
CA LYS A 274 -2.77 -5.02 14.49
C LYS A 274 -1.85 -4.03 13.77
N GLY A 275 -0.76 -4.53 13.19
CA GLY A 275 -0.10 -3.85 12.08
C GLY A 275 -0.94 -4.02 10.81
N MET A 276 -1.20 -2.95 10.06
CA MET A 276 -2.13 -2.98 8.92
C MET A 276 -1.40 -2.73 7.61
N LEU A 277 -1.42 -3.70 6.69
CA LEU A 277 -0.79 -3.61 5.38
C LEU A 277 -1.76 -4.01 4.25
N THR A 278 -1.54 -3.46 3.07
CA THR A 278 -2.16 -3.94 1.83
C THR A 278 -1.23 -4.93 1.16
N GLY A 279 -1.76 -6.08 0.76
CA GLY A 279 -0.98 -7.16 0.18
C GLY A 279 -0.43 -6.86 -1.22
N PRO A 280 0.61 -7.61 -1.64
CA PRO A 280 1.32 -7.35 -2.89
C PRO A 280 0.45 -7.51 -4.14
N VAL A 281 -0.55 -8.40 -4.14
CA VAL A 281 -1.44 -8.59 -5.29
C VAL A 281 -2.37 -7.39 -5.41
N THR A 282 -2.94 -6.89 -4.32
CA THR A 282 -3.79 -5.69 -4.32
C THR A 282 -3.01 -4.44 -4.69
N MET A 283 -1.81 -4.25 -4.15
CA MET A 283 -0.89 -3.18 -4.54
C MET A 283 -0.58 -3.17 -6.04
N LEU A 284 -0.55 -4.35 -6.67
CA LEU A 284 -0.37 -4.53 -8.12
C LEU A 284 -1.67 -4.29 -8.90
N GLN A 285 -2.78 -4.94 -8.53
CA GLN A 285 -4.03 -4.96 -9.28
C GLN A 285 -4.72 -3.60 -9.31
N TRP A 286 -4.66 -2.84 -8.21
CA TRP A 286 -5.26 -1.50 -8.12
C TRP A 286 -4.31 -0.38 -8.54
N SER A 287 -3.26 -0.73 -9.29
CA SER A 287 -2.33 0.21 -9.93
C SER A 287 -2.28 -0.03 -11.43
N PHE A 288 -1.92 0.99 -12.21
CA PHE A 288 -1.46 0.81 -13.57
C PHE A 288 -0.05 0.22 -13.57
N VAL A 289 0.10 -0.99 -14.11
CA VAL A 289 1.36 -1.73 -14.07
C VAL A 289 2.15 -1.51 -15.35
N ARG A 290 3.48 -1.38 -15.22
CA ARG A 290 4.43 -1.41 -16.35
C ARG A 290 4.23 -2.64 -17.25
N ASP A 291 4.54 -2.48 -18.53
CA ASP A 291 4.30 -3.48 -19.59
C ASP A 291 5.57 -4.16 -20.11
N ASP A 292 6.74 -3.80 -19.56
CA ASP A 292 8.04 -4.34 -19.94
C ASP A 292 8.48 -5.55 -19.10
N LEU A 293 7.76 -5.89 -18.03
CA LEU A 293 8.00 -7.05 -17.17
C LEU A 293 6.72 -7.88 -16.96
N PRO A 294 6.83 -9.19 -16.74
CA PRO A 294 5.71 -10.00 -16.28
C PRO A 294 5.12 -9.48 -14.96
N ARG A 295 3.78 -9.50 -14.84
CA ARG A 295 3.07 -9.08 -13.61
C ARG A 295 3.56 -9.80 -12.35
N ALA A 296 3.84 -11.09 -12.46
CA ALA A 296 4.39 -11.91 -11.37
C ALA A 296 5.74 -11.38 -10.86
N GLU A 297 6.61 -10.90 -11.75
CA GLU A 297 7.91 -10.34 -11.36
C GLU A 297 7.75 -9.01 -10.62
N VAL A 298 6.85 -8.14 -11.09
CA VAL A 298 6.51 -6.89 -10.38
C VAL A 298 5.89 -7.20 -9.02
N CYS A 299 5.02 -8.20 -8.93
CA CYS A 299 4.40 -8.62 -7.67
C CYS A 299 5.42 -9.13 -6.65
N ARG A 300 6.43 -9.91 -7.08
CA ARG A 300 7.53 -10.35 -6.20
C ARG A 300 8.35 -9.18 -5.65
N GLN A 301 8.59 -8.14 -6.45
CA GLN A 301 9.26 -6.93 -5.96
C GLN A 301 8.43 -6.22 -4.88
N ILE A 302 7.12 -6.09 -5.08
CA ILE A 302 6.21 -5.54 -4.07
C ILE A 302 6.20 -6.42 -2.81
N ALA A 303 6.12 -7.74 -2.98
CA ALA A 303 6.12 -8.69 -1.86
C ALA A 303 7.40 -8.60 -1.01
N LEU A 304 8.58 -8.48 -1.64
CA LEU A 304 9.84 -8.28 -0.93
C LEU A 304 9.90 -6.94 -0.19
N ALA A 305 9.30 -5.88 -0.74
CA ALA A 305 9.20 -4.58 -0.09
C ALA A 305 8.26 -4.63 1.13
N LEU A 306 7.12 -5.32 1.01
CA LEU A 306 6.18 -5.54 2.11
C LEU A 306 6.72 -6.51 3.16
N ARG A 307 7.52 -7.52 2.77
CA ARG A 307 8.20 -8.43 3.71
C ARG A 307 9.05 -7.65 4.70
N ASP A 308 9.80 -6.65 4.24
CA ASP A 308 10.61 -5.81 5.13
C ASP A 308 9.74 -5.03 6.12
N GLU A 309 8.58 -4.54 5.67
CA GLU A 309 7.64 -3.83 6.56
C GLU A 309 7.02 -4.77 7.60
N VAL A 310 6.64 -5.99 7.20
CA VAL A 310 6.11 -7.03 8.10
C VAL A 310 7.14 -7.38 9.17
N VAL A 311 8.40 -7.60 8.79
CA VAL A 311 9.49 -7.90 9.73
C VAL A 311 9.76 -6.72 10.67
N ASP A 312 9.75 -5.49 10.16
CA ASP A 312 9.95 -4.30 10.99
C ASP A 312 8.78 -4.08 11.98
N LEU A 313 7.54 -4.37 11.58
CA LEU A 313 6.38 -4.34 12.48
C LEU A 313 6.54 -5.36 13.62
N GLU A 314 6.94 -6.59 13.29
CA GLU A 314 7.23 -7.60 14.32
C GLU A 314 8.37 -7.15 15.24
N ALA A 315 9.46 -6.60 14.68
CA ALA A 315 10.59 -6.08 15.46
C ALA A 315 10.21 -4.88 16.32
N ALA A 316 9.17 -4.12 15.94
CA ALA A 316 8.59 -3.05 16.75
C ALA A 316 7.64 -3.55 17.87
N GLY A 317 7.47 -4.86 18.01
CA GLY A 317 6.70 -5.49 19.10
C GLY A 317 5.26 -5.84 18.75
N LEU A 318 4.84 -5.67 17.49
CA LEU A 318 3.49 -6.02 17.05
C LEU A 318 3.40 -7.55 16.93
N LYS A 319 2.46 -8.15 17.66
CA LYS A 319 2.23 -9.61 17.64
C LYS A 319 1.20 -10.06 16.60
N VAL A 320 0.48 -9.13 16.00
CA VAL A 320 -0.52 -9.38 14.97
C VAL A 320 -0.27 -8.44 13.81
N VAL A 321 -0.12 -8.99 12.60
CA VAL A 321 0.03 -8.22 11.36
C VAL A 321 -1.02 -8.69 10.36
N GLN A 322 -1.85 -7.77 9.89
CA GLN A 322 -2.87 -8.01 8.90
C GLN A 322 -2.39 -7.53 7.52
N ILE A 323 -2.50 -8.41 6.51
CA ILE A 323 -2.14 -8.15 5.12
C ILE A 323 -3.38 -8.40 4.27
N ASP A 324 -4.01 -7.34 3.78
CA ASP A 324 -5.30 -7.42 3.10
C ASP A 324 -5.15 -7.67 1.60
N GLU A 325 -5.87 -8.66 1.07
CA GLU A 325 -5.84 -9.02 -0.35
C GLU A 325 -7.23 -9.04 -1.03
N PRO A 326 -7.98 -7.92 -0.99
CA PRO A 326 -9.30 -7.87 -1.65
C PRO A 326 -9.21 -8.09 -3.17
N ALA A 327 -8.10 -7.72 -3.82
CA ALA A 327 -7.96 -7.85 -5.27
C ALA A 327 -7.47 -9.23 -5.73
N LEU A 328 -7.22 -10.19 -4.82
CA LEU A 328 -6.75 -11.53 -5.20
C LEU A 328 -7.73 -12.20 -6.17
N ARG A 329 -9.03 -12.18 -5.85
CA ARG A 329 -10.08 -12.71 -6.73
C ARG A 329 -10.33 -11.80 -7.93
N GLU A 330 -10.37 -10.48 -7.73
CA GLU A 330 -10.59 -9.52 -8.81
C GLU A 330 -9.57 -9.66 -9.95
N GLY A 331 -8.34 -10.05 -9.61
CA GLY A 331 -7.26 -10.27 -10.54
C GLY A 331 -7.30 -11.58 -11.34
N LEU A 332 -8.29 -12.46 -11.10
CA LEU A 332 -8.43 -13.72 -11.84
C LEU A 332 -8.55 -13.45 -13.34
N PRO A 333 -7.78 -14.17 -14.19
CA PRO A 333 -7.99 -14.13 -15.63
C PRO A 333 -9.43 -14.48 -16.00
N LEU A 334 -9.98 -13.86 -17.05
CA LEU A 334 -11.36 -14.14 -17.48
C LEU A 334 -11.57 -15.60 -17.92
N ARG A 335 -10.50 -16.29 -18.31
CA ARG A 335 -10.52 -17.70 -18.72
C ARG A 335 -10.07 -18.59 -17.58
N ARG A 336 -10.93 -19.51 -17.16
CA ARG A 336 -10.64 -20.49 -16.10
C ARG A 336 -9.35 -21.29 -16.31
N ALA A 337 -9.02 -21.62 -17.57
CA ALA A 337 -7.79 -22.35 -17.89
C ALA A 337 -6.49 -21.60 -17.50
N GLU A 338 -6.57 -20.27 -17.31
CA GLU A 338 -5.43 -19.43 -16.94
C GLU A 338 -5.39 -19.14 -15.43
N TRP A 339 -6.38 -19.61 -14.65
CA TRP A 339 -6.49 -19.31 -13.22
C TRP A 339 -5.34 -19.87 -12.41
N GLN A 340 -4.98 -21.14 -12.61
CA GLN A 340 -3.96 -21.78 -11.78
C GLN A 340 -2.63 -21.04 -11.88
N ALA A 341 -2.20 -20.70 -13.11
CA ALA A 341 -0.97 -19.95 -13.33
C ALA A 341 -0.98 -18.59 -12.64
N TYR A 342 -2.13 -17.92 -12.56
CA TYR A 342 -2.29 -16.68 -11.79
C TYR A 342 -2.21 -16.92 -10.28
N LEU A 343 -2.99 -17.88 -9.78
CA LEU A 343 -3.11 -18.19 -8.36
C LEU A 343 -1.77 -18.67 -7.78
N ASP A 344 -0.99 -19.43 -8.53
CA ASP A 344 0.34 -19.91 -8.12
C ASP A 344 1.25 -18.76 -7.70
N TRP A 345 1.46 -17.76 -8.56
CA TRP A 345 2.34 -16.63 -8.22
C TRP A 345 1.68 -15.65 -7.27
N ALA A 346 0.35 -15.50 -7.29
CA ALA A 346 -0.36 -14.58 -6.41
C ALA A 346 -0.27 -15.06 -4.94
N VAL A 347 -0.50 -16.35 -4.71
CA VAL A 347 -0.31 -17.01 -3.41
C VAL A 347 1.16 -16.95 -3.00
N GLU A 348 2.10 -17.29 -3.90
CA GLU A 348 3.55 -17.17 -3.63
C GLU A 348 3.92 -15.76 -3.14
N CYS A 349 3.45 -14.71 -3.82
CA CYS A 349 3.77 -13.33 -3.47
C CYS A 349 3.18 -12.92 -2.12
N PHE A 350 1.93 -13.30 -1.81
CA PHE A 350 1.35 -13.07 -0.49
C PHE A 350 2.21 -13.72 0.60
N ARG A 351 2.55 -14.99 0.42
CA ARG A 351 3.34 -15.73 1.40
C ARG A 351 4.76 -15.20 1.53
N LEU A 352 5.37 -14.74 0.44
CA LEU A 352 6.68 -14.10 0.45
C LEU A 352 6.67 -12.84 1.31
N ALA A 353 5.58 -12.06 1.30
CA ALA A 353 5.41 -10.92 2.19
C ALA A 353 5.16 -11.37 3.65
N ALA A 354 4.33 -12.38 3.86
CA ALA A 354 3.84 -12.78 5.17
C ALA A 354 4.80 -13.67 6.00
N SER A 355 5.67 -14.44 5.36
CA SER A 355 6.39 -15.55 6.02
C SER A 355 7.71 -15.15 6.69
N GLY A 356 8.00 -13.85 6.81
CA GLY A 356 9.21 -13.34 7.47
C GLY A 356 9.15 -13.34 9.00
N VAL A 357 8.00 -13.68 9.58
CA VAL A 357 7.72 -13.58 11.01
C VAL A 357 7.96 -14.90 11.75
N ARG A 358 8.20 -14.79 13.06
CA ARG A 358 8.26 -15.94 13.97
C ARG A 358 6.89 -16.60 14.13
N ASP A 359 6.86 -17.80 14.69
CA ASP A 359 5.63 -18.57 14.83
C ASP A 359 4.65 -17.95 15.84
N GLU A 360 5.13 -17.19 16.83
CA GLU A 360 4.30 -16.48 17.81
C GLU A 360 3.51 -15.32 17.20
N THR A 361 3.94 -14.79 16.05
CA THR A 361 3.29 -13.68 15.37
C THR A 361 2.15 -14.21 14.51
N GLN A 362 0.95 -13.64 14.68
CA GLN A 362 -0.19 -13.96 13.85
C GLN A 362 -0.21 -13.11 12.59
N ILE A 363 -0.36 -13.78 11.45
CA ILE A 363 -0.71 -13.18 10.17
C ILE A 363 -2.22 -13.25 9.98
N HIS A 364 -2.84 -12.10 9.90
CA HIS A 364 -4.25 -11.96 9.55
C HIS A 364 -4.36 -11.58 8.07
N THR A 365 -5.45 -11.96 7.41
CA THR A 365 -5.82 -11.40 6.12
C THR A 365 -7.30 -11.11 6.06
N HIS A 366 -7.67 -10.05 5.37
CA HIS A 366 -9.06 -9.76 5.04
C HIS A 366 -9.29 -9.85 3.53
N MET A 367 -10.40 -10.48 3.17
CA MET A 367 -10.86 -10.58 1.80
C MET A 367 -12.32 -10.15 1.70
N CYS A 368 -12.57 -9.08 0.93
CA CYS A 368 -13.92 -8.60 0.64
C CYS A 368 -14.51 -9.31 -0.60
N TYR A 369 -15.84 -9.35 -0.72
CA TYR A 369 -16.56 -9.55 -2.00
C TYR A 369 -16.29 -10.81 -2.83
N ALA A 370 -15.97 -11.94 -2.21
CA ALA A 370 -15.66 -13.15 -2.97
C ALA A 370 -16.63 -14.30 -2.69
N GLU A 371 -17.25 -14.81 -3.75
CA GLU A 371 -17.77 -16.18 -3.81
C GLU A 371 -16.59 -17.17 -3.70
N PHE A 372 -16.12 -17.42 -2.48
CA PHE A 372 -14.87 -18.14 -2.21
C PHE A 372 -14.80 -19.57 -2.76
N ASN A 373 -15.95 -20.16 -3.11
CA ASN A 373 -16.08 -21.52 -3.65
C ASN A 373 -15.08 -21.82 -4.78
N ASP A 374 -14.89 -20.88 -5.70
CA ASP A 374 -14.04 -21.05 -6.88
C ASP A 374 -12.53 -21.04 -6.59
N ILE A 375 -12.09 -20.54 -5.42
CA ILE A 375 -10.68 -20.32 -5.09
C ILE A 375 -10.31 -20.77 -3.67
N ILE A 376 -11.14 -21.57 -3.00
CA ILE A 376 -10.97 -21.95 -1.59
C ILE A 376 -9.62 -22.64 -1.33
N ASP A 377 -9.15 -23.46 -2.27
CA ASP A 377 -7.84 -24.12 -2.18
C ASP A 377 -6.69 -23.09 -2.13
N SER A 378 -6.81 -22.02 -2.95
CA SER A 378 -5.81 -20.95 -2.97
C SER A 378 -5.86 -20.09 -1.71
N ILE A 379 -7.04 -19.89 -1.12
CA ILE A 379 -7.19 -19.22 0.18
C ILE A 379 -6.51 -20.04 1.28
N GLY A 380 -6.72 -21.35 1.31
CA GLY A 380 -6.00 -22.26 2.19
C GLY A 380 -4.48 -22.21 1.96
N ALA A 381 -4.06 -22.10 0.71
CA ALA A 381 -2.65 -22.01 0.34
C ALA A 381 -1.98 -20.70 0.78
N LEU A 382 -2.72 -19.63 1.10
CA LEU A 382 -2.17 -18.39 1.67
C LEU A 382 -1.50 -18.62 3.03
N ASP A 383 -1.90 -19.66 3.77
CA ASP A 383 -1.39 -19.99 5.11
C ASP A 383 -1.47 -18.81 6.11
N ALA A 384 -2.49 -17.97 5.98
CA ALA A 384 -2.81 -16.94 6.97
C ALA A 384 -3.35 -17.61 8.24
N ASP A 385 -2.89 -17.16 9.41
CA ASP A 385 -3.29 -17.74 10.70
C ASP A 385 -4.77 -17.45 10.98
N VAL A 386 -5.24 -16.26 10.62
CA VAL A 386 -6.64 -15.84 10.73
C VAL A 386 -7.10 -15.19 9.43
N ILE A 387 -8.23 -15.64 8.88
CA ILE A 387 -8.89 -14.96 7.75
C ILE A 387 -10.21 -14.34 8.18
N SER A 388 -10.44 -13.08 7.84
CA SER A 388 -11.73 -12.42 8.02
C SER A 388 -12.46 -12.30 6.69
N ILE A 389 -13.74 -12.66 6.69
CA ILE A 389 -14.58 -12.72 5.48
C ILE A 389 -15.90 -11.99 5.67
N GLU A 390 -16.40 -11.39 4.60
CA GLU A 390 -17.72 -10.74 4.56
C GLU A 390 -18.82 -11.81 4.45
N THR A 391 -19.67 -11.94 5.48
CA THR A 391 -20.69 -13.00 5.54
C THR A 391 -22.07 -12.56 5.97
N SER A 392 -22.22 -11.37 6.57
CA SER A 392 -23.49 -10.99 7.21
C SER A 392 -24.66 -10.92 6.22
N ARG A 393 -24.40 -10.49 4.97
CA ARG A 393 -25.39 -10.42 3.88
C ARG A 393 -25.80 -11.79 3.34
N SER A 394 -24.86 -12.72 3.28
CA SER A 394 -25.08 -14.11 2.85
C SER A 394 -25.68 -15.01 3.94
N LYS A 395 -25.98 -14.47 5.13
CA LYS A 395 -26.48 -15.23 6.29
C LYS A 395 -25.67 -16.51 6.60
N MET A 396 -24.35 -16.44 6.45
CA MET A 396 -23.40 -17.55 6.69
C MET A 396 -23.42 -18.69 5.65
N GLU A 397 -24.06 -18.54 4.50
CA GLU A 397 -24.01 -19.56 3.42
C GLU A 397 -22.57 -19.83 2.95
N LEU A 398 -21.74 -18.78 2.90
CA LEU A 398 -20.33 -18.89 2.52
C LEU A 398 -19.50 -19.78 3.46
N LEU A 399 -19.94 -20.04 4.70
CA LEU A 399 -19.23 -20.94 5.61
C LEU A 399 -19.30 -22.41 5.19
N GLU A 400 -20.24 -22.79 4.32
CA GLU A 400 -20.30 -24.17 3.81
C GLU A 400 -19.04 -24.53 3.02
N ALA A 401 -18.50 -23.60 2.23
CA ALA A 401 -17.24 -23.78 1.51
C ALA A 401 -16.08 -24.15 2.44
N PHE A 402 -15.94 -23.41 3.54
CA PHE A 402 -14.89 -23.62 4.53
C PHE A 402 -15.07 -24.94 5.30
N ALA A 403 -16.31 -25.32 5.59
CA ALA A 403 -16.63 -26.59 6.24
C ALA A 403 -16.33 -27.78 5.31
N VAL A 404 -16.71 -27.70 4.03
CA VAL A 404 -16.45 -28.74 3.01
C VAL A 404 -14.95 -28.88 2.75
N TYR A 405 -14.24 -27.76 2.58
CA TYR A 405 -12.79 -27.73 2.43
C TYR A 405 -12.03 -28.17 3.70
N ARG A 406 -12.70 -28.15 4.87
CA ARG A 406 -12.09 -28.36 6.20
C ARG A 406 -10.94 -27.40 6.44
N TYR A 407 -11.22 -26.11 6.25
CA TYR A 407 -10.22 -25.06 6.42
C TYR A 407 -9.55 -25.17 7.80
N PRO A 408 -8.22 -25.33 7.86
CA PRO A 408 -7.54 -25.71 9.09
C PRO A 408 -7.27 -24.53 10.04
N ASN A 409 -7.30 -23.30 9.51
CA ASN A 409 -6.89 -22.10 10.25
C ASN A 409 -8.09 -21.33 10.79
N GLU A 410 -7.85 -20.25 11.53
CA GLU A 410 -8.92 -19.49 12.19
C GLU A 410 -9.69 -18.58 11.22
N ILE A 411 -10.98 -18.36 11.48
CA ILE A 411 -11.90 -17.66 10.58
C ILE A 411 -12.73 -16.64 11.38
N GLY A 412 -12.80 -15.42 10.88
CA GLY A 412 -13.66 -14.35 11.35
C GLY A 412 -14.81 -14.07 10.40
N PRO A 413 -15.94 -14.81 10.51
CA PRO A 413 -17.12 -14.51 9.71
C PRO A 413 -17.75 -13.20 10.17
N GLY A 414 -17.85 -12.23 9.27
CA GLY A 414 -18.46 -10.94 9.57
C GLY A 414 -19.90 -11.05 10.06
N VAL A 415 -20.18 -10.45 11.22
CA VAL A 415 -21.50 -10.45 11.88
C VAL A 415 -22.21 -9.09 11.83
N TYR A 416 -21.60 -8.10 11.18
CA TYR A 416 -22.13 -6.75 11.04
C TYR A 416 -21.95 -6.27 9.59
N ASP A 417 -23.08 -6.06 8.89
CA ASP A 417 -23.12 -5.43 7.56
C ASP A 417 -22.71 -3.96 7.67
N ILE A 418 -21.42 -3.72 7.47
CA ILE A 418 -20.87 -2.38 7.53
C ILE A 418 -21.31 -1.52 6.37
N HIS A 419 -21.99 -2.02 5.33
CA HIS A 419 -22.45 -1.22 4.21
C HIS A 419 -23.85 -0.62 4.44
N SER A 420 -24.51 -1.01 5.53
CA SER A 420 -25.78 -0.45 5.99
C SER A 420 -25.55 0.48 7.18
N PRO A 421 -26.30 1.61 7.29
CA PRO A 421 -26.29 2.43 8.50
C PRO A 421 -27.05 1.77 9.67
N ARG A 422 -27.73 0.64 9.42
CA ARG A 422 -28.48 -0.08 10.45
C ARG A 422 -27.55 -0.64 11.52
N VAL A 423 -27.91 -0.41 12.78
CA VAL A 423 -27.25 -1.02 13.93
C VAL A 423 -27.90 -2.39 14.20
N PRO A 424 -27.23 -3.52 13.93
CA PRO A 424 -27.73 -4.84 14.31
C PRO A 424 -27.76 -5.01 15.84
N THR A 425 -28.75 -5.76 16.32
CA THR A 425 -28.90 -6.11 17.74
C THR A 425 -27.94 -7.23 18.15
N THR A 426 -27.67 -7.34 19.45
CA THR A 426 -26.88 -8.45 20.01
C THR A 426 -27.47 -9.82 19.64
N ALA A 427 -28.80 -9.95 19.65
CA ALA A 427 -29.48 -11.20 19.31
C ALA A 427 -29.27 -11.62 17.86
N GLU A 428 -29.31 -10.67 16.91
CA GLU A 428 -29.04 -10.95 15.49
C GLU A 428 -27.60 -11.43 15.28
N MET A 429 -26.62 -10.78 15.94
CA MET A 429 -25.22 -11.22 15.85
C MET A 429 -25.00 -12.58 16.51
N LEU A 430 -25.66 -12.84 17.65
CA LEU A 430 -25.60 -14.12 18.33
C LEU A 430 -26.16 -15.26 17.46
N GLU A 431 -27.26 -15.02 16.74
CA GLU A 431 -27.83 -15.99 15.80
C GLU A 431 -26.80 -16.36 14.71
N LEU A 432 -26.11 -15.36 14.15
CA LEU A 432 -25.06 -15.56 13.16
C LEU A 432 -23.87 -16.36 13.72
N LEU A 433 -23.40 -16.02 14.92
CA LEU A 433 -22.32 -16.76 15.60
C LEU A 433 -22.73 -18.21 15.92
N THR A 434 -23.97 -18.43 16.34
CA THR A 434 -24.52 -19.76 16.60
C THR A 434 -24.56 -20.60 15.33
N LYS A 435 -24.91 -19.99 14.18
CA LYS A 435 -24.86 -20.68 12.88
C LYS A 435 -23.42 -21.05 12.50
N ALA A 436 -22.47 -20.15 12.71
CA ALA A 436 -21.06 -20.42 12.45
C ALA A 436 -20.52 -21.57 13.32
N ALA A 437 -20.84 -21.58 14.62
CA ALA A 437 -20.44 -22.62 15.58
C ALA A 437 -21.02 -24.01 15.30
N ARG A 438 -22.03 -24.14 14.42
CA ARG A 438 -22.50 -25.45 13.93
C ARG A 438 -21.59 -26.07 12.86
N ARG A 439 -20.74 -25.27 12.25
CA ARG A 439 -19.89 -25.66 11.10
C ARG A 439 -18.40 -25.59 11.42
N LEU A 440 -18.01 -24.70 12.31
CA LEU A 440 -16.63 -24.46 12.74
C LEU A 440 -16.51 -24.71 14.24
N SER A 441 -15.34 -25.13 14.69
CA SER A 441 -15.11 -25.29 16.12
C SER A 441 -15.04 -23.92 16.80
N PRO A 442 -15.49 -23.79 18.06
CA PRO A 442 -15.54 -22.48 18.74
C PRO A 442 -14.18 -21.78 18.88
N ASP A 443 -13.11 -22.56 18.99
CA ASP A 443 -11.73 -22.10 19.06
C ASP A 443 -11.19 -21.63 17.69
N GLN A 444 -11.91 -21.92 16.59
CA GLN A 444 -11.59 -21.46 15.24
C GLN A 444 -12.25 -20.11 14.90
N ILE A 445 -13.27 -19.68 15.65
CA ILE A 445 -14.13 -18.55 15.28
C ILE A 445 -13.65 -17.24 15.92
N TRP A 446 -13.46 -16.22 15.10
CA TRP A 446 -13.29 -14.81 15.49
C TRP A 446 -14.59 -14.03 15.29
N VAL A 447 -14.76 -12.94 16.03
CA VAL A 447 -15.93 -12.06 15.94
C VAL A 447 -15.51 -10.68 15.47
N ASN A 448 -15.96 -10.31 14.26
CA ASN A 448 -15.61 -9.05 13.61
C ASN A 448 -16.77 -8.53 12.73
N PRO A 449 -16.73 -7.25 12.34
CA PRO A 449 -17.56 -6.74 11.25
C PRO A 449 -17.16 -7.32 9.89
N ASP A 450 -18.02 -7.14 8.89
CA ASP A 450 -17.77 -7.61 7.51
C ASP A 450 -16.53 -6.97 6.86
N CYS A 451 -16.24 -5.70 7.14
CA CYS A 451 -15.10 -4.97 6.56
C CYS A 451 -14.72 -3.77 7.46
N GLY A 452 -13.83 -2.90 6.98
CA GLY A 452 -13.44 -1.64 7.63
C GLY A 452 -14.61 -0.66 7.81
N LEU A 453 -14.52 0.21 8.81
CA LEU A 453 -15.59 1.10 9.25
C LEU A 453 -15.45 2.54 8.74
N LYS A 454 -14.48 2.79 7.85
CA LYS A 454 -14.19 4.11 7.25
C LYS A 454 -15.40 4.88 6.75
N THR A 455 -16.36 4.19 6.13
CA THR A 455 -17.54 4.81 5.51
C THR A 455 -18.72 4.97 6.46
N ARG A 456 -18.61 4.46 7.69
CA ARG A 456 -19.64 4.57 8.73
C ARG A 456 -19.42 5.80 9.59
N ARG A 457 -20.40 6.09 10.44
CA ARG A 457 -20.33 7.19 11.41
C ARG A 457 -20.24 6.65 12.83
N TRP A 458 -19.69 7.42 13.76
CA TRP A 458 -19.49 6.97 15.13
C TRP A 458 -20.80 6.64 15.85
N GLU A 459 -21.89 7.34 15.53
CA GLU A 459 -23.23 7.05 16.05
C GLU A 459 -23.79 5.68 15.61
N GLU A 460 -23.28 5.13 14.49
CA GLU A 460 -23.62 3.80 13.99
C GLU A 460 -22.65 2.75 14.56
N VAL A 461 -21.35 3.05 14.51
CA VAL A 461 -20.26 2.15 14.90
C VAL A 461 -20.28 1.82 16.38
N ARG A 462 -20.48 2.82 17.24
CA ARG A 462 -20.40 2.63 18.69
C ARG A 462 -21.39 1.59 19.20
N PRO A 463 -22.71 1.74 18.97
CA PRO A 463 -23.67 0.74 19.45
C PRO A 463 -23.49 -0.62 18.76
N ALA A 464 -23.10 -0.66 17.47
CA ALA A 464 -22.91 -1.92 16.76
C ALA A 464 -21.76 -2.77 17.35
N LEU A 465 -20.61 -2.16 17.66
CA LEU A 465 -19.48 -2.89 18.24
C LEU A 465 -19.71 -3.24 19.72
N VAL A 466 -20.46 -2.44 20.48
CA VAL A 466 -20.90 -2.83 21.83
C VAL A 466 -21.76 -4.08 21.78
N ASN A 467 -22.73 -4.14 20.86
CA ASN A 467 -23.56 -5.33 20.65
C ASN A 467 -22.74 -6.54 20.22
N MET A 468 -21.72 -6.34 19.37
CA MET A 468 -20.81 -7.39 18.91
C MET A 468 -20.00 -8.01 20.05
N VAL A 469 -19.41 -7.17 20.91
CA VAL A 469 -18.68 -7.65 22.08
C VAL A 469 -19.62 -8.36 23.06
N ALA A 470 -20.85 -7.86 23.24
CA ALA A 470 -21.86 -8.53 24.07
C ALA A 470 -22.22 -9.93 23.53
N ALA A 471 -22.40 -10.07 22.22
CA ALA A 471 -22.69 -11.36 21.59
C ALA A 471 -21.54 -12.36 21.77
N ALA A 472 -20.29 -11.91 21.61
CA ALA A 472 -19.12 -12.75 21.84
C ALA A 472 -19.00 -13.19 23.31
N ARG A 473 -19.28 -12.30 24.27
CA ARG A 473 -19.33 -12.65 25.71
C ARG A 473 -20.39 -13.71 26.00
N GLN A 474 -21.56 -13.61 25.38
CA GLN A 474 -22.61 -14.61 25.54
C GLN A 474 -22.20 -15.97 24.94
N MET A 475 -21.54 -15.99 23.78
CA MET A 475 -20.99 -17.23 23.22
C MET A 475 -19.95 -17.87 24.15
N ARG A 476 -19.09 -17.08 24.79
CA ARG A 476 -18.11 -17.57 25.79
C ARG A 476 -18.80 -18.17 27.02
N ALA A 477 -19.84 -17.53 27.53
CA ALA A 477 -20.61 -18.04 28.67
C ALA A 477 -21.27 -19.38 28.33
N ASN A 478 -21.93 -19.48 27.16
CA ASN A 478 -22.57 -20.71 26.71
C ASN A 478 -21.58 -21.89 26.57
N LEU A 479 -20.31 -21.63 26.21
CA LEU A 479 -19.27 -22.66 26.17
C LEU A 479 -18.85 -23.13 27.56
N ALA A 480 -18.76 -22.22 28.53
CA ALA A 480 -18.43 -22.56 29.90
C ALA A 480 -19.53 -23.42 30.52
N ASP A 481 -20.79 -23.01 30.35
CA ASP A 481 -21.97 -23.75 30.84
C ASP A 481 -22.11 -25.14 30.20
N ALA A 482 -21.62 -25.34 28.98
CA ALA A 482 -21.64 -26.64 28.30
C ALA A 482 -20.46 -27.56 28.68
N ALA A 483 -19.45 -27.03 29.37
CA ALA A 483 -18.28 -27.77 29.84
C ALA A 483 -18.41 -28.22 31.32
N GLU A 484 -19.33 -27.61 32.07
CA GLU A 484 -19.83 -28.07 33.38
C GLU A 484 -20.87 -29.19 33.21
#